data_AF-A0A7Y6X472-F1
#
_entry.id   AF-A0A7Y6X472-F1
#
_cell.length_a   1.000
_cell.length_b   1.000
_cell.length_c   1.000
_cell.angle_alpha   90.00
_cell.angle_beta   90.00
_cell.angle_gamma   90.00
#
_symmetry.space_group_name_H-M   'P 1'
#
loop_
_entity.id
_entity.type
_entity.pdbx_description
1 polymer ?
#
loop_
_entity_poly.entity_id
_entity_poly.type
_entity_poly.pdbx_seq_one_letter_code
_entity_poly.pdbx_strand_id
1 'polypeptide(L)'
;AREDGEGKRLVAYVTARDAASLDAGALRGHMKQRLPEYMVPSAYVVLEALPLTPNGKVDRKALPAPDAQGPKTAHFEAPRTATEQKLASIFTEV
;
A
#
# COMPACT_ATOMS: atom_id res chain seq x y z
N ALA A 1 14.20 4.88 0.67
CA ALA A 1 12.86 4.77 0.05
C ALA A 1 13.02 3.98 -1.25
N ARG A 2 12.07 3.10 -1.58
CA ARG A 2 12.02 2.44 -2.89
C ARG A 2 11.48 3.45 -3.91
N GLU A 3 12.05 3.47 -5.09
CA GLU A 3 11.56 4.27 -6.23
C GLU A 3 10.75 3.35 -7.12
N ASP A 4 9.46 3.22 -6.83
CA ASP A 4 8.50 2.71 -7.80
C ASP A 4 8.04 3.93 -8.62
N GLY A 5 7.95 3.79 -9.94
CA GLY A 5 7.68 4.89 -10.89
C GLY A 5 6.46 5.73 -10.50
N GLU A 6 6.50 7.02 -10.90
CA GLU A 6 5.56 8.13 -10.59
C GLU A 6 5.80 8.88 -9.26
N GLY A 7 6.80 8.50 -8.47
CA GLY A 7 7.31 9.34 -7.38
C GLY A 7 7.62 8.59 -6.08
N LYS A 8 8.28 9.27 -5.14
CA LYS A 8 8.63 8.68 -3.83
C LYS A 8 7.38 8.60 -2.96
N ARG A 9 6.87 7.38 -2.74
CA ARG A 9 5.77 7.09 -1.79
C ARG A 9 6.22 6.19 -0.65
N LEU A 10 5.54 6.30 0.49
CA LEU A 10 5.76 5.39 1.63
C LEU A 10 4.94 4.11 1.46
N VAL A 11 5.63 2.97 1.62
CA VAL A 11 5.08 1.61 1.54
C VAL A 11 5.52 0.86 2.78
N ALA A 12 4.58 0.22 3.47
CA ALA A 12 4.85 -0.60 4.64
C ALA A 12 4.83 -2.09 4.26
N TYR A 13 5.93 -2.79 4.55
CA TYR A 13 6.00 -4.25 4.45
C TYR A 13 5.91 -4.81 5.86
N VAL A 14 4.91 -5.65 6.11
CA VAL A 14 4.58 -6.13 7.45
C VAL A 14 4.44 -7.65 7.44
N THR A 15 4.81 -8.28 8.55
CA THR A 15 4.59 -9.71 8.79
C THR A 15 3.64 -9.86 9.97
N ALA A 16 2.69 -10.79 9.87
CA ALA A 16 1.81 -11.10 10.98
C ALA A 16 2.57 -11.89 12.04
N ARG A 17 2.40 -11.50 13.31
CA ARG A 17 2.80 -12.35 14.43
C ARG A 17 1.67 -13.36 14.69
N ASP A 18 2.01 -14.62 14.93
CA ASP A 18 1.09 -15.68 15.35
C ASP A 18 -0.11 -15.91 14.42
N ALA A 19 0.10 -15.80 13.10
CA ALA A 19 -0.93 -15.97 12.06
C ALA A 19 -2.16 -15.05 12.19
N ALA A 20 -2.03 -13.93 12.92
CA ALA A 20 -3.09 -12.93 13.00
C ALA A 20 -3.38 -12.33 11.61
N SER A 21 -4.67 -12.16 11.28
CA SER A 21 -5.06 -11.41 10.08
C SER A 21 -4.71 -9.94 10.26
N LEU A 22 -3.92 -9.38 9.33
CA LEU A 22 -3.60 -7.96 9.29
C LEU A 22 -4.52 -7.26 8.29
N ASP A 23 -5.38 -6.37 8.79
CA ASP A 23 -6.16 -5.47 7.96
C ASP A 23 -5.41 -4.15 7.69
N ALA A 24 -5.20 -3.83 6.42
CA ALA A 24 -4.53 -2.60 6.00
C ALA A 24 -5.30 -1.33 6.42
N GLY A 25 -6.64 -1.39 6.45
CA GLY A 25 -7.48 -0.28 6.88
C GLY A 25 -7.27 0.07 8.36
N ALA A 26 -7.33 -0.94 9.22
CA ALA A 26 -7.06 -0.82 10.64
C ALA A 26 -5.64 -0.32 10.93
N LEU A 27 -4.63 -0.86 10.23
CA LEU A 27 -3.23 -0.40 10.36
C LEU A 27 -3.10 1.09 9.98
N ARG A 28 -3.71 1.51 8.86
CA ARG A 28 -3.70 2.91 8.43
C ARG A 28 -4.39 3.81 9.45
N GLY A 29 -5.55 3.41 9.98
CA GLY A 29 -6.27 4.15 11.03
C GLY A 29 -5.42 4.30 12.29
N HIS A 30 -4.76 3.23 12.73
CA HIS A 30 -3.87 3.25 13.89
C HIS A 30 -2.66 4.18 13.70
N MET A 31 -2.06 4.19 12.51
CA MET A 31 -0.93 5.06 12.15
C MET A 31 -1.31 6.54 12.14
N LYS A 32 -2.48 6.89 11.58
CA LYS A 32 -2.98 8.28 11.53
C LYS A 32 -3.14 8.94 12.90
N GLN A 33 -3.36 8.15 13.95
CA GLN A 33 -3.47 8.67 15.32
C GLN A 33 -2.11 9.00 15.95
N ARG A 34 -1.01 8.49 15.39
CA ARG A 34 0.34 8.57 16.00
C ARG A 34 1.36 9.28 15.13
N LEU A 35 1.09 9.38 13.83
CA LEU A 35 2.02 9.93 12.84
C LEU A 35 1.38 11.11 12.11
N PRO A 36 2.18 12.13 11.74
CA PRO A 36 1.77 13.12 10.76
C PRO A 36 1.36 12.47 9.44
N GLU A 37 0.47 13.11 8.69
CA GLU A 37 -0.13 12.53 7.48
C GLU A 37 0.91 12.11 6.43
N TYR A 38 1.96 12.91 6.23
CA TYR A 38 3.04 12.60 5.28
C TYR A 38 3.92 11.42 5.68
N MET A 39 3.80 10.89 6.91
CA MET A 39 4.49 9.69 7.38
C MET A 39 3.61 8.44 7.32
N VAL A 40 2.32 8.58 7.00
CA VAL A 40 1.40 7.45 6.92
C VAL A 40 1.64 6.70 5.59
N PRO A 41 1.96 5.39 5.62
CA PRO A 41 2.14 4.61 4.40
C PRO A 41 0.88 4.62 3.53
N SER A 42 1.12 4.79 2.23
CA SER A 42 0.10 4.79 1.19
C SER A 42 -0.30 3.39 0.72
N ALA A 43 0.52 2.37 1.02
CA ALA A 43 0.29 0.97 0.71
C ALA A 43 0.87 0.09 1.82
N TYR A 44 0.22 -1.06 2.05
CA TYR A 44 0.62 -2.07 3.02
C TYR A 44 0.69 -3.42 2.31
N VAL A 45 1.85 -4.06 2.38
CA VAL A 45 2.10 -5.37 1.79
C VAL A 45 2.36 -6.35 2.93
N VAL A 46 1.46 -7.33 3.07
CA VAL A 46 1.60 -8.39 4.07
C VAL A 46 2.44 -9.51 3.45
N LEU A 47 3.52 -9.86 4.13
CA LEU A 47 4.42 -10.94 3.76
C LEU A 47 4.38 -12.03 4.85
N GLU A 48 4.60 -13.28 4.46
CA GLU A 48 4.82 -14.35 5.44
C GLU A 48 6.13 -14.13 6.20
N ALA A 49 7.17 -13.72 5.49
CA ALA A 49 8.48 -13.37 6.06
C ALA A 49 9.12 -12.23 5.27
N LEU A 50 9.92 -11.41 5.96
CA LEU A 50 10.75 -10.41 5.30
C LEU A 50 11.91 -11.09 4.56
N PRO A 51 12.21 -10.73 3.30
CA PRO A 51 13.37 -11.25 2.60
C PRO A 51 14.64 -10.75 3.29
N LEU A 52 15.59 -11.67 3.52
CA LEU A 52 16.87 -11.37 4.17
C LEU A 52 18.03 -11.67 3.23
N THR A 53 19.06 -10.82 3.29
CA THR A 53 20.39 -11.07 2.73
C THR A 53 21.07 -12.25 3.47
N PRO A 54 22.14 -12.84 2.91
CA PRO A 54 22.91 -13.89 3.59
C PRO A 54 23.43 -13.49 4.98
N ASN A 55 23.63 -12.19 5.21
CA ASN A 55 24.08 -11.64 6.49
C ASN A 55 22.92 -11.30 7.45
N GLY A 56 21.69 -11.74 7.15
CA GLY A 56 20.51 -11.55 8.01
C GLY A 56 19.89 -10.16 8.00
N LYS A 57 20.40 -9.22 7.18
CA LYS A 57 19.78 -7.90 7.00
C LYS A 57 18.61 -7.98 6.03
N VAL A 58 17.59 -7.14 6.20
CA VAL A 58 16.46 -7.04 5.24
C VAL A 58 16.98 -6.70 3.84
N ASP A 59 16.66 -7.55 2.88
CA ASP A 59 16.95 -7.30 1.47
C ASP A 59 15.85 -6.44 0.85
N ARG A 60 16.09 -5.13 0.82
CA ARG A 60 15.13 -4.16 0.26
C ARG A 60 14.92 -4.32 -1.24
N LYS A 61 15.87 -4.91 -1.97
CA LYS A 61 15.75 -5.10 -3.43
C LYS A 61 14.85 -6.29 -3.75
N ALA A 62 14.81 -7.28 -2.86
CA ALA A 62 13.96 -8.47 -2.98
C ALA A 62 12.52 -8.25 -2.49
N LEU A 63 12.19 -7.06 -1.95
CA LEU A 63 10.80 -6.76 -1.60
C LEU A 63 9.95 -6.77 -2.87
N PRO A 64 8.74 -7.37 -2.87
CA PRO A 64 7.84 -7.30 -4.01
C PRO A 64 7.38 -5.85 -4.23
N ALA A 65 7.17 -5.44 -5.47
CA ALA A 65 6.53 -4.15 -5.72
C ALA A 65 5.12 -4.18 -5.08
N PRO A 66 4.67 -3.10 -4.41
CA PRO A 66 3.26 -3.01 -4.08
C PRO A 66 2.51 -3.06 -5.41
N ASP A 67 1.53 -3.96 -5.55
CA ASP A 67 0.67 -3.95 -6.74
C ASP A 67 0.21 -2.49 -6.93
N ALA A 68 0.48 -1.91 -8.12
CA ALA A 68 0.05 -0.55 -8.44
C ALA A 68 -1.48 -0.41 -8.36
N GLN A 69 -2.15 -1.55 -8.51
CA GLN A 69 -3.51 -1.79 -8.06
C GLN A 69 -3.48 -1.76 -6.52
N GLY A 70 -3.92 -0.65 -5.92
CA GLY A 70 -4.19 -0.56 -4.49
C GLY A 70 -4.96 -1.79 -3.97
N PRO A 71 -5.01 -2.02 -2.65
CA PRO A 71 -5.43 -3.29 -2.07
C PRO A 71 -6.60 -3.90 -2.86
N LYS A 72 -6.39 -5.10 -3.42
CA LYS A 72 -7.34 -5.88 -4.26
C LYS A 72 -8.72 -6.11 -3.59
N THR A 73 -8.92 -5.57 -2.40
CA THR A 73 -10.15 -5.56 -1.59
C THR A 73 -11.04 -4.36 -1.84
N ALA A 74 -10.60 -3.28 -2.50
CA ALA A 74 -11.52 -2.30 -3.04
C ALA A 74 -12.15 -2.91 -4.30
N HIS A 75 -13.31 -3.56 -4.14
CA HIS A 75 -14.13 -3.96 -5.28
C HIS A 75 -14.27 -2.76 -6.22
N PHE A 76 -13.88 -2.94 -7.49
CA PHE A 76 -14.10 -1.93 -8.51
C PHE A 76 -15.60 -1.64 -8.57
N GLU A 77 -15.98 -0.41 -8.24
CA GLU A 77 -17.35 0.07 -8.35
C GLU A 77 -17.41 1.05 -9.52
N ALA A 78 -18.19 0.69 -10.54
CA ALA A 78 -18.33 1.53 -11.73
C ALA A 78 -19.04 2.85 -11.37
N PRO A 79 -18.65 3.98 -11.99
CA PRO A 79 -19.32 5.27 -11.78
C PRO A 79 -20.79 5.19 -12.20
N ARG A 80 -21.70 5.55 -11.29
CA ARG A 80 -23.16 5.45 -11.44
C ARG A 80 -23.81 6.77 -11.82
N THR A 81 -23.21 7.90 -11.47
CA THR A 81 -23.76 9.23 -11.71
C THR A 81 -22.98 10.00 -12.78
N ALA A 82 -23.62 10.98 -13.41
CA ALA A 82 -22.94 11.84 -14.40
C ALA A 82 -21.71 12.55 -13.80
N THR A 83 -21.77 12.93 -12.51
CA THR A 83 -20.65 13.52 -11.80
C THR A 83 -19.51 12.53 -11.61
N GLU A 84 -19.80 11.30 -11.17
CA GLU A 84 -18.80 10.24 -11.01
C GLU A 84 -18.15 9.87 -12.35
N GLN A 85 -18.92 9.80 -13.44
CA GLN A 85 -18.42 9.55 -14.79
C GLN A 85 -17.46 10.65 -15.25
N LYS A 86 -17.80 11.92 -14.99
CA LYS A 86 -16.94 13.06 -15.33
C LYS A 86 -15.63 13.04 -14.54
N LEU A 87 -15.68 12.74 -13.25
CA LEU A 87 -14.48 12.60 -12.42
C LEU A 87 -13.60 11.43 -12.87
N ALA A 88 -14.19 10.28 -13.18
CA ALA A 88 -13.46 9.12 -13.69
C ALA A 88 -12.74 9.44 -15.01
N SER A 89 -13.40 10.14 -15.95
CA SER A 89 -12.79 10.59 -17.21
C SER A 89 -11.58 11.48 -16.97
N ILE A 90 -11.69 12.46 -16.07
CA ILE A 90 -10.58 13.37 -15.74
C ILE A 90 -9.41 12.58 -15.15
N PHE A 91 -9.67 11.61 -14.26
CA PHE A 91 -8.62 10.79 -13.64
C PHE A 91 -7.92 9.85 -14.63
N THR A 92 -8.57 9.45 -15.74
CA THR A 92 -7.92 8.65 -16.78
C THR A 92 -7.00 9.43 -17.72
N GLU A 93 -7.09 10.76 -17.70
CA GLU A 93 -6.26 11.64 -18.55
C GLU A 93 -4.90 11.98 -17.91
N VAL A 94 -4.67 11.58 -16.66
CA VAL A 94 -3.48 11.89 -15.84
C VAL A 94 -2.61 10.65 -15.64
#